data_AF-A0A2N1UDQ6-F1
#
_entry.id   AF-A0A2N1UDQ6-F1
#
_cell.length_a   1.000
_cell.length_b   1.000
_cell.length_c   1.000
_cell.angle_alpha   90.00
_cell.angle_beta   90.00
_cell.angle_gamma   90.00
#
_symmetry.space_group_name_H-M   'P 1'
#
loop_
_entity.id
_entity.type
_entity.pdbx_description
1 polymer ?
#
loop_
_entity_poly.entity_id
_entity_poly.type
_entity_poly.pdbx_seq_one_letter_code
_entity_poly.pdbx_strand_id
1 'polypeptide(L)'
;MKKVAVVIVCLLAVAVLTNGCCNVAAKRDEARAKACSANMRVMQGCIEMYNMDHSEMMKTPEFSMFQEGGVMMQEKLLRQPIQLPSEKCSYLFHGDFSIIDDVPEAGVIKCSEHGSVADIEAKYSRR
;
A
#
# COMPACT_ATOMS: atom_id res chain seq x y z
N MET A 1 31.79 -16.34 45.40
CA MET A 1 32.01 -16.32 43.94
C MET A 1 30.86 -16.98 43.15
N LYS A 2 30.45 -18.23 43.44
CA LYS A 2 29.36 -18.91 42.70
C LYS A 2 28.01 -18.14 42.66
N LYS A 3 27.61 -17.53 43.78
CA LYS A 3 26.35 -16.75 43.88
C LYS A 3 26.38 -15.47 43.02
N VAL A 4 27.55 -14.86 42.84
CA VAL A 4 27.73 -13.64 42.04
C VAL A 4 27.66 -13.97 40.54
N ALA A 5 28.26 -15.10 40.13
CA ALA A 5 28.18 -15.57 38.75
C ALA A 5 26.74 -15.90 38.32
N VAL A 6 25.94 -16.52 39.19
CA VAL A 6 24.52 -16.84 38.91
C VAL A 6 23.70 -15.56 38.72
N VAL A 7 23.92 -14.53 39.55
CA VAL A 7 23.20 -13.25 39.41
C VAL A 7 23.55 -12.55 38.10
N ILE A 8 24.83 -12.55 37.70
CA ILE A 8 25.28 -11.93 36.45
C ILE A 8 24.70 -12.66 35.23
N VAL A 9 24.69 -14.00 35.24
CA VAL A 9 24.10 -14.79 34.15
C VAL A 9 22.59 -14.55 34.04
N CYS A 10 21.88 -14.44 35.16
CA CYS A 10 20.45 -14.11 35.13
C CYS A 10 20.18 -12.69 34.58
N LEU A 11 20.99 -11.70 34.95
CA LEU A 11 20.82 -10.32 34.45
C LEU A 11 21.12 -10.21 32.95
N LEU A 12 22.14 -10.92 32.46
CA LEU A 12 22.46 -10.98 31.03
C LEU A 12 21.37 -11.72 30.23
N ALA A 13 20.81 -12.81 30.76
CA ALA A 13 19.71 -13.52 30.11
C ALA A 13 18.45 -12.65 29.96
N VAL A 14 18.12 -11.82 30.96
CA VAL A 14 17.00 -10.88 30.89
C VAL A 14 17.24 -9.79 29.84
N ALA A 15 18.46 -9.26 29.74
CA ALA A 15 18.81 -8.23 28.75
C ALA A 15 18.77 -8.73 27.30
N VAL A 16 19.05 -10.02 27.06
CA VAL A 16 18.94 -10.63 25.72
C VAL A 16 17.49 -10.82 25.31
N LEU A 17 16.59 -11.14 26.24
CA LEU A 17 15.17 -11.34 25.97
C LEU A 17 14.43 -10.04 25.65
N THR A 18 14.82 -8.90 26.22
CA THR A 18 14.19 -7.59 25.95
C THR A 18 14.58 -7.00 24.60
N ASN A 19 15.78 -7.29 24.11
CA ASN A 19 16.27 -6.79 22.81
C ASN A 19 15.79 -7.64 21.62
N GLY A 20 15.18 -8.81 21.89
CA GLY A 20 14.60 -9.70 20.89
C GLY A 20 13.15 -9.37 20.49
N CYS A 21 12.57 -8.29 21.01
CA CYS A 21 11.22 -7.87 20.63
C CYS A 21 11.25 -7.21 19.24
N CYS A 22 10.94 -8.01 18.23
CA CYS A 22 10.58 -7.60 16.88
C CYS A 22 9.84 -6.24 16.88
N ASN A 23 10.27 -5.30 16.03
CA ASN A 23 9.59 -4.01 15.85
C ASN A 23 8.24 -4.23 15.13
N VAL A 24 7.24 -4.70 15.88
CA VAL A 24 5.91 -5.07 15.39
C VAL A 24 5.22 -3.89 14.72
N ALA A 25 5.45 -2.67 15.21
CA ALA A 25 4.90 -1.46 14.62
C ALA A 25 5.42 -1.25 13.19
N ALA A 26 6.74 -1.33 12.99
CA ALA A 26 7.34 -1.21 11.65
C ALA A 26 6.89 -2.34 10.71
N LYS A 27 6.75 -3.57 11.22
CA LYS A 27 6.27 -4.71 10.42
C LYS A 27 4.80 -4.60 10.04
N ARG A 28 3.95 -4.06 10.91
CA ARG A 28 2.55 -3.75 10.59
C ARG A 28 2.45 -2.65 9.54
N ASP A 29 3.29 -1.63 9.64
CA ASP A 29 3.33 -0.57 8.63
C ASP A 29 3.79 -1.09 7.27
N GLU A 30 4.86 -1.89 7.24
CA GLU A 30 5.33 -2.57 6.01
C GLU A 30 4.20 -3.40 5.37
N ALA A 31 3.44 -4.17 6.17
CA ALA A 31 2.31 -4.96 5.67
C ALA A 31 1.19 -4.08 5.08
N ARG A 32 0.85 -2.96 5.74
CA ARG A 32 -0.15 -2.00 5.24
C ARG A 32 0.31 -1.30 3.96
N ALA A 33 1.58 -0.91 3.90
CA ALA A 33 2.16 -0.31 2.69
C ALA A 33 2.09 -1.29 1.51
N LYS A 34 2.42 -2.57 1.72
CA LYS A 34 2.27 -3.59 0.67
C LYS A 34 0.82 -3.79 0.23
N ALA A 35 -0.14 -3.75 1.16
CA ALA A 35 -1.56 -3.78 0.82
C ALA A 35 -2.00 -2.53 0.03
N CYS A 36 -1.51 -1.34 0.40
CA CYS A 36 -1.73 -0.13 -0.36
C CYS A 36 -1.19 -0.24 -1.79
N SER A 37 0.03 -0.75 -1.95
CA SER A 37 0.64 -0.98 -3.27
C SER A 37 -0.19 -1.93 -4.13
N ALA A 38 -0.71 -3.02 -3.55
CA ALA A 38 -1.59 -3.95 -4.26
C ALA A 38 -2.89 -3.27 -4.71
N ASN A 39 -3.56 -2.52 -3.82
CA ASN A 39 -4.77 -1.76 -4.17
C ASN A 39 -4.51 -0.75 -5.29
N MET A 40 -3.40 0.00 -5.24
CA MET A 40 -3.03 0.96 -6.29
C MET A 40 -2.88 0.27 -7.65
N ARG A 41 -2.20 -0.89 -7.70
CA ARG A 41 -2.04 -1.67 -8.94
C ARG A 41 -3.37 -2.21 -9.46
N VAL A 42 -4.27 -2.66 -8.57
CA VAL A 42 -5.61 -3.11 -8.97
C VAL A 42 -6.40 -1.96 -9.56
N MET A 43 -6.45 -0.80 -8.89
CA MET A 43 -7.18 0.37 -9.39
C MET A 43 -6.63 0.85 -10.74
N GLN A 44 -5.31 0.88 -10.89
CA GLN A 44 -4.67 1.26 -12.15
C GLN A 44 -5.03 0.29 -13.28
N GLY A 45 -4.96 -1.03 -13.03
CA GLY A 45 -5.38 -2.04 -14.01
C GLY A 45 -6.87 -1.93 -14.38
N CYS A 46 -7.76 -1.63 -13.43
CA CYS A 46 -9.17 -1.38 -13.74
C CYS A 46 -9.34 -0.16 -14.65
N ILE A 47 -8.62 0.94 -14.41
CA ILE A 47 -8.68 2.15 -15.26
C ILE A 47 -8.16 1.86 -16.66
N GLU A 48 -7.03 1.16 -16.77
CA GLU A 48 -6.44 0.77 -18.05
C GLU A 48 -7.42 -0.11 -18.85
N MET A 49 -8.01 -1.13 -18.22
CA MET A 49 -9.02 -1.98 -18.86
C MET A 49 -10.26 -1.19 -19.28
N TYR A 50 -10.76 -0.30 -18.42
CA TYR A 50 -11.88 0.58 -18.76
C TYR A 50 -11.58 1.41 -20.01
N ASN A 51 -10.41 2.05 -20.05
CA ASN A 51 -9.98 2.90 -21.15
C ASN A 51 -9.76 2.14 -22.46
N MET A 52 -9.40 0.86 -22.40
CA MET A 52 -9.28 0.02 -23.59
C MET A 52 -10.64 -0.34 -24.22
N ASP A 53 -11.68 -0.48 -23.40
CA ASP A 53 -13.02 -0.89 -23.85
C ASP A 53 -13.92 0.30 -24.23
N HIS A 54 -13.51 1.53 -23.94
CA HIS A 54 -14.30 2.75 -24.14
C HIS A 54 -13.64 3.73 -25.12
N SER A 55 -14.45 4.33 -26.00
CA SER A 55 -13.97 5.36 -26.93
C SER A 55 -13.60 6.67 -26.24
N GLU A 56 -14.25 6.97 -25.11
CA GLU A 56 -13.94 8.11 -24.26
C GLU A 56 -13.17 7.62 -23.03
N MET A 57 -11.87 7.93 -22.98
CA MET A 57 -11.00 7.50 -21.89
C MET A 57 -11.21 8.33 -20.63
N MET A 58 -11.20 7.65 -19.49
CA MET A 58 -11.20 8.24 -18.16
C MET A 58 -9.87 8.93 -17.86
N LYS A 59 -9.93 10.25 -17.69
CA LYS A 59 -8.76 11.10 -17.40
C LYS A 59 -8.55 11.33 -15.91
N THR A 60 -9.65 11.59 -15.20
CA THR A 60 -9.65 12.01 -13.79
C THR A 60 -10.52 11.08 -12.96
N PRO A 61 -9.99 9.88 -12.61
CA PRO A 61 -10.68 8.96 -11.72
C PRO A 61 -10.80 9.51 -10.30
N GLU A 62 -11.84 9.06 -9.58
CA GLU A 62 -12.04 9.35 -8.17
C GLU A 62 -12.16 8.04 -7.36
N PHE A 63 -11.85 8.09 -6.06
CA PHE A 63 -11.88 6.87 -5.24
C PHE A 63 -13.28 6.24 -5.15
N SER A 64 -14.33 7.05 -5.21
CA SER A 64 -15.75 6.61 -5.24
C SER A 64 -16.06 5.64 -6.37
N MET A 65 -15.32 5.71 -7.49
CA MET A 65 -15.46 4.82 -8.64
C MET A 65 -15.11 3.36 -8.34
N PHE A 66 -14.31 3.12 -7.30
CA PHE A 66 -13.84 1.80 -6.84
C PHE A 66 -14.57 1.30 -5.59
N GLN A 67 -15.61 2.02 -5.16
CA GLN A 67 -16.43 1.66 -4.01
C GLN A 67 -17.74 0.99 -4.46
N GLU A 68 -18.55 0.58 -3.48
CA GLU A 68 -19.82 -0.11 -3.75
C GLU A 68 -20.72 0.71 -4.67
N GLY A 69 -21.17 0.09 -5.76
CA GLY A 69 -21.98 0.75 -6.80
C GLY A 69 -21.19 1.71 -7.70
N GLY A 70 -19.87 1.84 -7.55
CA GLY A 70 -19.02 2.65 -8.43
C GLY A 70 -18.88 2.03 -9.83
N VAL A 71 -18.46 2.85 -10.81
CA VAL A 71 -18.34 2.45 -12.22
C VAL A 71 -17.49 1.20 -12.41
N MET A 72 -16.41 1.02 -11.64
CA MET A 72 -15.54 -0.16 -11.79
C MET A 72 -16.25 -1.47 -11.41
N MET A 73 -17.23 -1.40 -10.51
CA MET A 73 -18.07 -2.55 -10.18
C MET A 73 -19.20 -2.74 -11.20
N GLN A 74 -19.79 -1.65 -11.71
CA GLN A 74 -20.84 -1.70 -12.74
C GLN A 74 -20.32 -2.33 -14.04
N GLU A 75 -19.09 -1.97 -14.43
CA GLU A 75 -18.37 -2.52 -15.58
C GLU A 75 -17.77 -3.91 -15.32
N LYS A 76 -17.98 -4.49 -14.12
CA LYS A 76 -17.46 -5.81 -13.70
C LYS A 76 -15.93 -5.92 -13.74
N LEU A 77 -15.23 -4.80 -13.77
CA LEU A 77 -13.76 -4.72 -13.67
C LEU A 77 -13.27 -4.97 -12.24
N LEU A 78 -14.13 -4.69 -11.26
CA LEU A 78 -13.86 -4.88 -9.85
C LEU A 78 -14.95 -5.74 -9.20
N ARG A 79 -14.56 -6.85 -8.57
CA ARG A 79 -15.51 -7.78 -7.93
C ARG A 79 -16.07 -7.27 -6.60
N GLN A 80 -15.28 -6.49 -5.85
CA GLN A 80 -15.62 -5.98 -4.53
C GLN A 80 -14.96 -4.62 -4.28
N PRO A 81 -15.53 -3.76 -3.43
CA PRO A 81 -14.96 -2.45 -3.11
C PRO A 81 -13.51 -2.54 -2.62
N ILE A 82 -12.69 -1.56 -2.99
CA ILE A 82 -11.31 -1.46 -2.50
C ILE A 82 -11.33 -1.17 -0.99
N GLN A 83 -10.72 -2.06 -0.21
CA GLN A 83 -10.62 -1.94 1.24
C GLN A 83 -9.34 -1.18 1.63
N LEU A 84 -9.50 -0.13 2.43
CA LEU A 84 -8.37 0.63 2.95
C LEU A 84 -7.60 -0.19 3.99
N PRO A 85 -6.26 -0.30 3.92
CA PRO A 85 -5.48 -1.06 4.91
C PRO A 85 -5.50 -0.47 6.33
N SER A 86 -5.91 0.79 6.47
CA SER A 86 -6.07 1.50 7.74
C SER A 86 -6.94 2.75 7.52
N GLU A 87 -7.61 3.22 8.58
CA GLU A 87 -8.36 4.49 8.58
C GLU A 87 -7.55 5.73 8.22
N LYS A 88 -6.22 5.67 8.34
CA LYS A 88 -5.32 6.77 7.97
C LYS A 88 -5.08 6.84 6.46
N CYS A 89 -5.25 5.72 5.76
CA CYS A 89 -4.96 5.64 4.34
C CYS A 89 -6.13 6.24 3.54
N SER A 90 -5.81 7.10 2.58
CA SER A 90 -6.71 7.47 1.49
C SER A 90 -5.94 7.46 0.17
N TYR A 91 -6.65 7.32 -0.95
CA TYR A 91 -6.03 7.33 -2.28
C TYR A 91 -6.30 8.65 -3.00
N LEU A 92 -5.25 9.20 -3.58
CA LEU A 92 -5.23 10.43 -4.35
C LEU A 92 -4.80 10.10 -5.78
N PHE A 93 -5.50 10.68 -6.74
CA PHE A 93 -5.27 10.48 -8.18
C PHE A 93 -4.69 11.79 -8.74
N HIS A 94 -3.54 11.71 -9.39
CA HIS A 94 -2.86 12.86 -10.00
C HIS A 94 -2.50 12.54 -11.44
N GLY A 95 -2.48 13.55 -12.31
CA GLY A 95 -2.16 13.37 -13.73
C GLY A 95 -3.37 12.97 -14.59
N ASP A 96 -3.11 12.60 -15.83
CA ASP A 96 -4.10 12.16 -16.81
C ASP A 96 -4.00 10.63 -17.01
N PHE A 97 -5.04 9.92 -16.57
CA PHE A 97 -5.12 8.46 -16.67
C PHE A 97 -5.48 7.93 -18.07
N SER A 98 -5.72 8.81 -19.04
CA SER A 98 -5.82 8.44 -20.45
C SER A 98 -4.46 8.27 -21.13
N ILE A 99 -3.37 8.68 -20.46
CA ILE A 99 -2.00 8.53 -20.95
C ILE A 99 -1.43 7.22 -20.39
N ILE A 100 -1.00 6.32 -21.29
CA ILE A 100 -0.48 4.98 -20.93
C ILE A 100 1.07 5.00 -20.81
N ASP A 101 1.74 5.96 -21.44
CA ASP A 101 3.19 6.04 -21.44
C ASP A 101 3.76 6.51 -20.10
N ASP A 102 4.99 6.08 -19.77
CA ASP A 102 5.73 6.52 -18.57
C ASP A 102 6.27 7.94 -18.75
N VAL A 103 5.35 8.90 -18.81
CA VAL A 103 5.62 10.34 -18.93
C VAL A 103 5.15 11.08 -17.68
N PRO A 104 5.74 12.25 -17.34
CA PRO A 104 5.41 12.99 -16.12
C PRO A 104 3.93 13.36 -15.96
N GLU A 105 3.20 13.47 -17.06
CA GLU A 105 1.78 13.82 -17.10
C GLU A 105 0.84 12.62 -16.86
N ALA A 106 1.37 11.39 -16.91
CA ALA A 106 0.60 10.17 -16.77
C ALA A 106 -0.05 10.05 -15.38
N GLY A 107 -1.19 9.37 -15.36
CA GLY A 107 -1.96 9.11 -14.14
C GLY A 107 -1.18 8.31 -13.10
N VAL A 108 -1.01 8.85 -11.90
CA VAL A 108 -0.38 8.18 -10.76
C VAL A 108 -1.32 8.17 -9.56
N ILE A 109 -1.54 6.98 -9.01
CA ILE A 109 -2.27 6.78 -7.76
C ILE A 109 -1.29 6.82 -6.58
N LYS A 110 -1.62 7.59 -5.55
CA LYS A 110 -0.82 7.73 -4.32
C LYS A 110 -1.67 7.50 -3.09
N CYS A 111 -1.11 6.85 -2.08
CA CYS A 111 -1.70 6.83 -0.74
C CYS A 111 -1.24 8.06 0.06
N SER A 112 -2.14 8.69 0.82
CA SER A 112 -1.82 9.80 1.74
C SER A 112 -0.72 9.47 2.75
N GLU A 113 -0.68 8.22 3.23
CA GLU A 113 0.24 7.77 4.28
C GLU A 113 1.50 7.10 3.73
N HIS A 114 1.37 6.34 2.64
CA HIS A 114 2.44 5.48 2.11
C HIS A 114 3.06 5.97 0.81
N GLY A 115 2.46 6.97 0.15
CA GLY A 115 2.93 7.48 -1.14
C GLY A 115 2.51 6.61 -2.33
N SER A 116 3.23 6.75 -3.44
CA SER A 116 3.06 5.96 -4.66
C SER A 116 3.61 4.53 -4.51
N VAL A 117 3.36 3.68 -5.51
CA VAL A 117 3.99 2.35 -5.58
C VAL A 117 5.52 2.45 -5.54
N ALA A 118 6.11 3.42 -6.25
CA ALA A 118 7.55 3.63 -6.28
C ALA A 118 8.11 4.01 -4.90
N ASP A 119 7.42 4.89 -4.17
CA ASP A 119 7.81 5.29 -2.82
C ASP A 119 7.82 4.09 -1.85
N ILE A 120 6.81 3.22 -1.98
CA ILE A 120 6.69 2.00 -1.16
C ILE A 120 7.80 1.01 -1.49
N GLU A 121 8.11 0.79 -2.76
CA GLU A 121 9.19 -0.12 -3.17
C GLU A 121 10.58 0.40 -2.76
N ALA A 122 10.80 1.72 -2.80
CA ALA A 122 12.02 2.33 -2.30
C ALA A 122 12.17 2.17 -0.79
N LYS A 123 11.09 2.36 -0.02
CA LYS A 123 11.10 2.27 1.45
C LYS A 123 11.12 0.83 1.98
N TYR A 124 10.37 -0.07 1.35
CA TYR A 124 10.14 -1.46 1.78
C TYR A 124 10.67 -2.46 0.74
N SER A 125 11.90 -2.25 0.29
CA SER A 125 12.54 -3.09 -0.73
C SER A 125 12.39 -4.59 -0.44
N ARG A 126 12.01 -5.34 -1.49
CA ARG A 126 11.92 -6.80 -1.45
C ARG A 126 13.34 -7.35 -1.29
N ARG A 127 13.74 -7.61 -0.04
CA ARG A 127 14.94 -8.40 0.28
C ARG A 127 14.80 -9.82 -0.25
#